data_AF-A0A0M0EDR0-F1
#
_entry.id   AF-A0A0M0EDR0-F1
#
_cell.length_a   1.000
_cell.length_b   1.000
_cell.length_c   1.000
_cell.angle_alpha   90.00
_cell.angle_beta   90.00
_cell.angle_gamma   90.00
#
_symmetry.space_group_name_H-M   'P 1'
#
loop_
_entity.id
_entity.type
_entity.pdbx_description
1 polymer ?
#
loop_
_entity_poly.entity_id
_entity_poly.type
_entity_poly.pdbx_seq_one_letter_code
_entity_poly.pdbx_strand_id
1 'polypeptide(L)' 'MPFVPPAKRGGRPRTTDMREVVNAMLYIASAGCAWRLLPKCFPPVSTVRRYFYAWRDTGLFEVMK' A
#
# COMPACT_ATOMS: atom_id res chain seq x y z
N MET A 1 -10.36 4.87 -7.95
CA MET A 1 -10.11 3.66 -7.13
C MET A 1 -10.67 3.90 -5.74
N PRO A 2 -11.81 3.30 -5.38
CA PRO A 2 -12.57 3.61 -4.16
C PRO A 2 -11.92 3.11 -2.86
N PHE A 3 -10.75 2.47 -2.92
CA PHE A 3 -10.08 1.86 -1.76
C PHE A 3 -8.87 2.65 -1.27
N VAL A 4 -8.52 3.74 -1.93
CA VAL A 4 -7.45 4.62 -1.50
C VAL A 4 -7.94 5.43 -0.31
N PRO A 5 -7.31 5.36 0.88
CA PRO A 5 -7.69 6.22 2.00
C PRO A 5 -7.65 7.67 1.54
N PRO A 6 -8.68 8.48 1.85
CA PRO A 6 -8.70 9.87 1.44
C PRO A 6 -7.43 10.55 1.96
N ALA A 7 -6.85 11.43 1.13
CA ALA A 7 -5.71 12.21 1.56
C ALA A 7 -6.09 12.95 2.86
N LYS A 8 -5.29 12.82 3.92
CA LYS A 8 -5.55 13.53 5.17
C LYS A 8 -5.66 15.02 4.86
N ARG A 9 -6.71 15.66 5.38
CA ARG A 9 -6.92 17.10 5.26
C ARG A 9 -5.93 17.82 6.18
N GLY A 10 -4.98 18.54 5.57
CA GLY A 10 -3.84 19.16 6.26
C GLY A 10 -2.63 18.22 6.38
N GLY A 11 -1.44 18.72 6.00
CA GLY A 11 -0.18 17.99 6.00
C GLY A 11 0.53 17.98 4.63
N ARG A 12 1.65 17.25 4.52
CA ARG A 12 2.38 17.10 3.25
C ARG A 12 1.47 16.40 2.23
N PRO A 13 1.27 16.97 1.03
CA PRO A 13 0.47 16.33 -0.01
C PRO A 13 1.06 14.96 -0.34
N ARG A 14 0.18 13.99 -0.62
CA ARG A 14 0.62 12.65 -1.00
C ARG A 14 1.30 12.73 -2.37
N THR A 15 2.62 12.57 -2.37
CA THR A 15 3.42 12.47 -3.60
C THR A 15 3.54 11.03 -4.11
N THR A 16 3.18 10.05 -3.29
CA THR A 16 3.23 8.63 -3.67
C THR A 16 2.04 8.26 -4.55
N ASP A 17 2.33 7.68 -5.71
CA ASP A 17 1.30 7.07 -6.56
C ASP A 17 0.73 5.82 -5.88
N MET A 18 -0.59 5.75 -5.76
CA MET A 18 -1.29 4.62 -5.14
C MET A 18 -1.23 3.36 -6.01
N ARG A 19 -1.11 3.50 -7.33
CA ARG A 19 -0.92 2.36 -8.23
C ARG A 19 0.37 1.63 -7.92
N GLU A 20 1.44 2.40 -7.71
CA GLU A 20 2.75 1.87 -7.33
C GLU A 20 2.73 1.17 -5.97
N VAL A 21 1.92 1.67 -5.02
CA VAL A 21 1.71 1.01 -3.73
C VAL A 21 0.99 -0.35 -3.88
N VAL A 22 -0.02 -0.42 -4.77
CA VAL A 22 -0.71 -1.68 -5.09
C VAL A 22 0.23 -2.64 -5.83
N ASN A 23 0.96 -2.15 -6.83
CA ASN A 23 1.95 -2.94 -7.57
C ASN A 23 3.00 -3.54 -6.63
N ALA A 24 3.50 -2.75 -5.66
CA ALA A 24 4.44 -3.24 -4.66
C ALA A 24 3.83 -4.35 -3.77
N MET A 25 2.56 -4.22 -3.38
CA MET A 25 1.86 -5.27 -2.63
C MET A 25 1.66 -6.54 -3.46
N LEU A 26 1.23 -6.41 -4.72
CA LEU A 26 1.06 -7.54 -5.63
C LEU A 26 2.39 -8.23 -5.93
N TYR A 27 3.47 -7.47 -6.07
CA TYR A 27 4.81 -8.00 -6.23
C TYR A 27 5.22 -8.85 -5.03
N ILE A 28 5.02 -8.35 -3.80
CA ILE A 28 5.32 -9.10 -2.58
C ILE A 28 4.44 -10.35 -2.46
N ALA A 29 3.14 -10.24 -2.76
CA ALA A 29 2.21 -11.36 -2.68
C ALA A 29 2.51 -12.45 -3.73
N SER A 30 2.92 -12.06 -4.94
CA SER A 30 3.26 -12.98 -6.03
C SER A 30 4.65 -13.60 -5.87
N ALA A 31 5.65 -12.79 -5.52
CA ALA A 31 7.03 -13.25 -5.35
C ALA A 31 7.28 -13.94 -3.99
N GLY A 32 6.39 -13.77 -3.02
CA GLY A 32 6.56 -14.30 -1.66
C GLY A 32 7.77 -13.72 -0.91
N CYS A 33 8.24 -12.54 -1.32
CA CYS A 33 9.49 -11.97 -0.81
C CYS A 33 9.28 -11.17 0.48
N ALA A 34 10.31 -11.09 1.31
CA ALA A 34 10.28 -10.24 2.49
C ALA A 34 10.16 -8.76 2.09
N TRP A 35 9.46 -7.96 2.91
CA TRP A 35 9.32 -6.51 2.71
C TRP A 35 10.65 -5.77 2.46
N ARG A 36 11.75 -6.25 3.03
CA ARG A 36 13.10 -5.68 2.86
C ARG A 36 13.70 -5.90 1.47
N LEU A 37 13.19 -6.87 0.71
CA LEU A 37 13.64 -7.22 -0.63
C LEU A 37 12.87 -6.47 -1.71
N LEU A 38 11.94 -5.57 -1.34
CA LEU A 38 11.20 -4.78 -2.30
C LEU A 38 12.18 -3.93 -3.15
N PRO A 39 12.13 -4.03 -4.49
CA PRO A 39 12.96 -3.23 -5.37
C PRO A 39 12.81 -1.72 -5.14
N LYS A 40 13.90 -0.97 -5.29
CA LYS A 40 13.92 0.50 -5.07
C LYS A 40 13.12 1.31 -6.10
N CYS A 41 12.66 0.68 -7.18
CA CYS A 41 11.73 1.32 -8.13
C CYS A 41 10.34 1.53 -7.54
N PHE A 42 9.99 0.77 -6.49
CA PHE A 42 8.73 0.94 -5.77
C PHE A 42 8.81 2.02 -4.69
N PRO A 43 7.66 2.51 -4.20
CA PRO A 43 7.59 3.41 -3.07
C PRO A 43 8.29 2.81 -1.83
N PRO A 44 8.75 3.66 -0.89
CA PRO A 44 9.39 3.18 0.33
C PRO A 44 8.55 2.11 1.03
N VAL A 45 9.21 1.04 1.47
CA VAL A 45 8.58 -0.11 2.15
C VAL A 45 7.73 0.32 3.35
N SER A 46 8.14 1.38 4.06
CA SER A 46 7.38 1.97 5.16
C SER A 46 6.02 2.52 4.71
N THR A 47 5.97 3.15 3.54
CA THR A 47 4.73 3.65 2.92
C THR A 47 3.84 2.49 2.52
N VAL A 48 4.39 1.48 1.84
CA VAL A 48 3.62 0.29 1.40
C VAL A 48 3.04 -0.46 2.60
N ARG A 49 3.86 -0.73 3.64
CA ARG A 49 3.39 -1.37 4.89
C ARG A 49 2.30 -0.55 5.59
N ARG A 50 2.44 0.78 5.65
CA ARG A 50 1.43 1.65 6.25
C ARG A 50 0.08 1.53 5.54
N TYR A 51 0.06 1.50 4.21
CA TYR A 51 -1.17 1.28 3.46
C TYR A 51 -1.72 -0.14 3.63
N PHE A 52 -0.86 -1.15 3.62
CA PHE A 52 -1.26 -2.53 3.86
C PHE A 52 -1.98 -2.70 5.20
N TYR A 53 -1.40 -2.20 6.30
CA TYR A 53 -2.05 -2.28 7.62
C TYR A 53 -3.32 -1.42 7.67
N ALA A 54 -3.31 -0.22 7.08
CA ALA A 54 -4.51 0.61 7.01
C ALA A 54 -5.67 -0.12 6.30
N TRP A 55 -5.41 -0.86 5.21
CA TRP A 55 -6.40 -1.65 4.49
C TRP A 55 -6.85 -2.91 5.22
N ARG A 56 -5.91 -3.59 5.89
CA ARG A 56 -6.24 -4.72 6.76
C ARG A 56 -7.19 -4.28 7.88
N ASP A 57 -6.88 -3.18 8.54
CA ASP A 57 -7.63 -2.70 9.70
C ASP A 57 -8.97 -2.05 9.30
N THR A 58 -9.15 -1.63 8.03
CA THR A 58 -10.46 -1.20 7.51
C THR A 58 -11.38 -2.38 7.15
N GLY A 59 -10.95 -3.62 7.34
CA GLY A 59 -11.76 -4.80 7.02
C GLY A 59 -11.97 -4.99 5.51
N LEU A 60 -11.14 -4.37 4.66
CA LEU A 60 -11.29 -4.47 3.20
C LEU A 60 -11.22 -5.93 2.70
N PHE A 61 -10.45 -6.76 3.40
CA PHE A 61 -10.36 -8.19 3.12
C PHE A 61 -11.52 -9.02 3.70
N GLU A 62 -12.31 -8.47 4.63
CA GLU A 62 -13.51 -9.13 5.20
C GLU A 62 -14.75 -8.88 4.34
N VAL A 63 -14.80 -7.76 3.59
CA VAL A 63 -15.91 -7.45 2.65
C VAL A 63 -15.84 -8.33 1.39
N MET A 64 -14.71 -9.00 1.15
CA MET A 64 -14.47 -9.84 -0.03
C MET A 64 -14.74 -11.33 0.22
N LYS A 65 -15.65 -11.64 1.16
CA LYS A 65 -16.14 -13.00 1.42
C LYS A 65 -17.18 -13.44 0.40
#